data_AF-A0A9D5VWQ0-F1
#
_entry.id   AF-A0A9D5VWQ0-F1
#
_cell.length_a   1.000
_cell.length_b   1.000
_cell.length_c   1.000
_cell.angle_alpha   90.00
_cell.angle_beta   90.00
_cell.angle_gamma   90.00
#
_symmetry.space_group_name_H-M   'P 1'
#
loop_
_entity.id
_entity.type
_entity.pdbx_description
1 polymer ?
#
loop_
_entity_poly.entity_id
_entity_poly.type
_entity_poly.pdbx_seq_one_letter_code
_entity_poly.pdbx_strand_id
1 'polypeptide(L)'
;MSEQHKNRQICLPFIEESYMEILKDPIKYREQIDKFYEQFPELFPPEIVNGYRMKDIYHSSKLPIATRRIEIEGTSFTIRPSFIMP
;
A
#
# COMPACT_ATOMS: atom_id res chain seq x y z
N MET A 1 26.74 -9.18 -2.19
CA MET A 1 26.00 -8.00 -1.70
C MET A 1 24.68 -8.49 -1.19
N SER A 2 24.47 -8.44 0.12
CA SER A 2 23.31 -9.01 0.80
C SER A 2 22.04 -8.30 0.36
N GLU A 3 21.17 -9.00 -0.38
CA GLU A 3 19.77 -8.62 -0.54
C GLU A 3 19.09 -8.74 0.82
N GLN A 4 19.25 -7.70 1.66
CA GLN A 4 18.33 -7.46 2.74
C GLN A 4 16.95 -7.34 2.10
N HIS A 5 16.11 -8.36 2.28
CA HIS A 5 14.69 -8.31 1.95
C HIS A 5 14.05 -7.20 2.80
N LYS A 6 14.25 -5.93 2.43
CA LYS A 6 13.48 -4.80 2.95
C LYS A 6 12.03 -5.18 2.69
N ASN A 7 11.26 -5.36 3.76
CA ASN A 7 9.86 -5.74 3.66
C ASN A 7 9.15 -4.68 2.82
N ARG A 8 8.84 -4.98 1.55
CA ARG A 8 8.24 -4.03 0.59
C ARG A 8 6.74 -3.94 0.81
N GLN A 9 6.32 -3.87 2.06
CA GLN A 9 4.93 -3.78 2.46
C GLN A 9 4.73 -2.57 3.34
N ILE A 10 3.68 -1.81 3.04
CA ILE A 10 3.22 -0.69 3.86
C ILE A 10 1.87 -1.14 4.44
N CYS A 11 1.81 -1.29 5.76
CA CYS A 11 0.62 -1.77 6.46
C CYS A 11 -0.26 -0.57 6.83
N LEU A 12 -1.47 -0.46 6.28
CA LEU A 12 -2.34 0.70 6.47
C LEU A 12 -3.71 0.32 7.05
N PRO A 13 -4.33 1.18 7.87
CA PRO A 13 -5.56 0.88 8.60
C PRO A 13 -6.82 1.04 7.73
N PHE A 14 -6.90 0.28 6.63
CA PHE A 14 -8.13 0.15 5.86
C PHE A 14 -9.23 -0.57 6.67
N ILE A 15 -10.48 -0.23 6.39
CA ILE A 15 -11.66 -0.88 6.94
C ILE A 15 -12.10 -1.98 5.98
N GLU A 16 -12.29 -3.21 6.48
CA GLU A 16 -12.55 -4.40 5.66
C GLU A 16 -13.81 -4.25 4.80
N GLU A 17 -14.89 -3.72 5.38
CA GLU A 17 -16.20 -3.59 4.75
C GLU A 17 -16.19 -2.68 3.51
N SER A 18 -15.34 -1.65 3.51
CA SER A 18 -15.22 -0.71 2.38
C SER A 18 -14.04 -0.99 1.46
N TYR A 19 -13.15 -1.91 1.86
CA TYR A 19 -11.87 -2.10 1.18
C TYR A 19 -12.02 -2.50 -0.28
N MET A 20 -12.91 -3.44 -0.61
CA MET A 20 -13.08 -3.92 -1.98
C MET A 20 -13.68 -2.87 -2.93
N GLU A 21 -14.47 -1.93 -2.41
CA GLU A 21 -14.97 -0.79 -3.18
C GLU A 21 -13.82 0.19 -3.46
N ILE A 22 -13.09 0.57 -2.41
CA ILE A 22 -11.95 1.50 -2.49
C ILE A 22 -10.85 0.93 -3.40
N LEU A 23 -10.58 -0.37 -3.35
CA LEU A 23 -9.56 -1.04 -4.18
C LEU A 23 -9.80 -0.87 -5.68
N LYS A 24 -11.07 -0.91 -6.11
CA LYS A 24 -11.46 -0.83 -7.53
C LYS A 24 -11.42 0.60 -8.07
N ASP A 25 -11.51 1.59 -7.20
CA ASP A 25 -11.47 3.00 -7.56
C ASP A 25 -10.08 3.59 -7.29
N PRO A 26 -9.25 3.79 -8.34
CA PRO A 26 -7.89 4.28 -8.17
C PRO A 26 -7.81 5.69 -7.58
N ILE A 27 -8.86 6.51 -7.73
CA ILE A 27 -8.92 7.87 -7.20
C ILE A 27 -9.20 7.80 -5.70
N LYS A 28 -10.27 7.11 -5.28
CA LYS A 28 -10.58 6.91 -3.85
C LYS A 28 -9.44 6.23 -3.10
N TYR A 29 -8.79 5.26 -3.73
CA TYR A 29 -7.64 4.59 -3.11
C TYR A 29 -6.47 5.57 -2.88
N ARG A 30 -6.17 6.43 -3.86
CA ARG A 30 -5.12 7.46 -3.74
C ARG A 30 -5.45 8.43 -2.62
N GLU A 31 -6.67 8.96 -2.58
CA GLU A 31 -7.13 9.84 -1.51
C GLU A 31 -6.97 9.20 -0.12
N GLN A 32 -7.23 7.89 -0.02
CA GLN A 32 -7.08 7.18 1.23
C GLN A 32 -5.61 7.00 1.64
N ILE A 33 -4.71 6.73 0.68
CA ILE A 33 -3.26 6.69 0.94
C ILE A 33 -2.76 8.06 1.40
N ASP A 34 -3.20 9.14 0.75
CA ASP A 34 -2.78 10.49 1.09
C ASP A 34 -3.23 10.86 2.52
N LYS A 35 -4.48 10.55 2.88
CA LYS A 35 -4.99 10.70 4.26
C LYS A 35 -4.19 9.90 5.29
N PHE A 36 -3.75 8.69 4.94
CA PHE A 36 -2.92 7.89 5.83
C PHE A 36 -1.50 8.44 5.95
N TYR A 37 -0.95 8.99 4.87
CA TYR A 37 0.35 9.66 4.93
C TYR A 37 0.31 10.92 5.80
N GLU A 38 -0.77 11.70 5.74
CA GLU A 38 -0.97 12.86 6.62
C GLU A 38 -1.07 12.46 8.11
N GLN A 39 -1.75 11.34 8.41
CA GLN A 39 -1.97 10.89 9.79
C GLN A 39 -0.81 10.07 10.37
N PHE A 40 -0.16 9.26 9.55
CA PHE A 40 0.85 8.26 9.95
C PHE A 40 2.04 8.25 8.97
N PRO A 41 2.75 9.37 8.78
CA PRO A 41 3.85 9.47 7.81
C PRO A 41 4.97 8.45 8.08
N GLU A 42 5.15 8.03 9.34
CA GLU A 42 6.15 7.04 9.78
C GLU A 42 5.91 5.63 9.24
N LEU A 43 4.71 5.31 8.76
CA LEU A 43 4.41 4.04 8.11
C LEU A 43 4.98 3.96 6.68
N PHE A 44 5.34 5.10 6.11
CA PHE A 44 5.82 5.20 4.74
C PHE A 44 7.34 5.36 4.69
N PRO A 45 7.98 4.91 3.60
CA PRO A 45 9.36 5.26 3.32
C PRO A 45 9.51 6.79 3.23
N PRO A 46 10.62 7.38 3.72
CA PRO A 46 10.83 8.83 3.70
C PRO A 46 10.78 9.41 2.28
N GLU A 47 11.11 8.61 1.27
CA GLU A 47 11.10 8.99 -0.15
C GLU A 47 9.69 9.31 -0.68
N ILE A 48 8.62 8.95 0.02
CA ILE A 48 7.24 9.26 -0.41
C ILE A 48 6.97 10.77 -0.51
N VAL A 49 7.78 11.62 0.13
CA VAL A 49 7.69 13.08 0.02
C VAL A 49 7.86 13.58 -1.42
N ASN A 50 8.55 12.80 -2.26
CA ASN A 50 8.70 13.08 -3.69
C ASN A 50 7.47 12.64 -4.51
N GLY A 51 6.45 12.09 -3.84
CA GLY A 51 5.27 11.51 -4.43
C GLY A 51 5.40 10.01 -4.71
N TYR A 52 4.34 9.45 -5.29
CA TYR A 52 4.27 8.04 -5.64
C TYR A 52 3.34 7.81 -6.83
N ARG A 53 3.59 6.71 -7.55
CA ARG A 53 2.77 6.26 -8.66
C ARG A 53 1.84 5.13 -8.23
N MET A 54 0.59 5.22 -8.65
CA MET A 54 -0.33 4.09 -8.62
C MET A 54 0.14 3.03 -9.61
N LYS A 55 0.59 1.85 -9.14
CA LYS A 55 1.15 0.81 -10.01
C LYS A 55 0.09 -0.13 -10.56
N ASP A 56 -0.30 -1.15 -9.79
CA ASP A 56 -1.24 -2.18 -10.21
C ASP A 56 -2.00 -2.78 -9.03
N ILE A 57 -3.03 -3.56 -9.36
CA ILE A 57 -3.67 -4.47 -8.41
C ILE A 57 -2.89 -5.79 -8.44
N TYR A 58 -2.52 -6.27 -7.27
CA TYR A 58 -1.73 -7.47 -7.08
C TYR A 58 -2.53 -8.55 -6.35
N HIS A 59 -2.59 -9.72 -6.97
CA HIS A 59 -3.17 -10.93 -6.38
C HIS A 59 -2.03 -11.81 -5.89
N SER A 60 -1.91 -11.94 -4.57
CA SER A 60 -0.96 -12.87 -3.95
C SER A 60 -1.58 -14.26 -3.93
N SER A 61 -0.78 -15.31 -4.20
CA SER A 61 -1.22 -16.69 -3.99
C SER A 61 -1.42 -17.05 -2.50
N LYS A 62 -0.88 -16.23 -1.60
CA LYS A 62 -0.90 -16.46 -0.14
C LYS A 62 -1.98 -15.66 0.59
N LEU A 63 -2.55 -14.62 -0.04
CA LEU A 63 -3.58 -13.79 0.58
C LEU A 63 -4.92 -14.02 -0.11
N PRO A 64 -6.03 -14.13 0.63
CA PRO A 64 -7.35 -14.34 0.05
C PRO A 64 -7.93 -13.07 -0.58
N ILE A 65 -7.21 -11.94 -0.54
CA ILE A 65 -7.66 -10.65 -1.05
C ILE A 65 -6.71 -10.08 -2.10
N ALA A 66 -7.27 -9.27 -2.99
CA ALA A 66 -6.49 -8.42 -3.87
C ALA A 66 -5.91 -7.22 -3.10
N THR A 67 -4.69 -6.83 -3.44
CA THR A 67 -3.98 -5.69 -2.85
C THR A 67 -3.59 -4.70 -3.93
N ARG A 68 -3.17 -3.50 -3.56
CA ARG A 68 -2.66 -2.52 -4.51
C ARG A 68 -1.17 -2.31 -4.28
N ARG A 69 -0.43 -2.09 -5.37
CA ARG A 69 0.96 -1.65 -5.29
C ARG A 69 1.08 -0.19 -5.66
N ILE A 70 1.97 0.49 -4.95
CA ILE A 70 2.45 1.82 -5.31
C ILE A 70 3.94 1.76 -5.59
N GLU A 71 4.44 2.74 -6.31
CA GLU A 71 5.85 2.89 -6.61
C GLU A 71 6.34 4.22 -6.07
N ILE A 72 7.36 4.17 -5.23
CA ILE A 72 8.02 5.33 -4.62
C ILE A 72 9.48 5.24 -5.06
N GLU A 73 9.99 6.26 -5.77
CA GLU A 73 11.37 6.30 -6.28
C GLU A 73 11.81 4.99 -6.98
N GLY A 74 10.97 4.48 -7.88
CA GLY A 74 11.23 3.23 -8.62
C GLY A 74 11.12 1.95 -7.78
N THR A 75 10.89 2.05 -6.47
CA THR A 75 10.68 0.90 -5.58
C THR A 75 9.19 0.61 -5.45
N SER A 76 8.82 -0.63 -5.79
CA SER A 76 7.43 -1.09 -5.63
C SER A 76 7.15 -1.55 -4.20
N PHE A 77 6.09 -1.00 -3.61
CA PHE A 77 5.55 -1.37 -2.30
C PHE A 77 4.14 -1.93 -2.44
N THR A 78 3.87 -3.03 -1.75
CA THR A 78 2.51 -3.57 -1.60
C THR A 78 1.83 -2.89 -0.43
N ILE A 79 0.65 -2.32 -0.65
CA ILE A 79 -0.19 -1.83 0.42
C ILE A 79 -0.96 -3.01 1.00
N ARG A 80 -0.62 -3.36 2.24
CA ARG A 80 -1.29 -4.41 2.99
C ARG A 80 -2.31 -3.77 3.93
N PRO A 81 -3.59 -4.13 3.86
CA PRO A 81 -4.56 -3.73 4.87
C PRO A 81 -4.25 -4.34 6.23
N SER A 82 -4.38 -3.58 7.32
CA SER A 82 -4.08 -4.04 8.67
C SER A 82 -5.02 -5.14 9.18
N PHE A 83 -6.25 -5.23 8.66
CA PHE A 83 -7.21 -6.28 9.01
C PHE A 83 -6.77 -7.68 8.54
N ILE A 84 -5.82 -7.77 7.61
CA ILE A 84 -5.22 -9.03 7.21
C ILE A 84 -4.20 -9.44 8.26
N MET A 85 -4.52 -10.44 9.09
CA MET A 85 -3.57 -11.02 10.03
C MET A 85 -2.34 -11.62 9.30
N PRO A 86 -1.14 -11.59 9.91
CA PRO A 86 0.07 -12.23 9.37
C PRO A 86 0.00 -13.76 9.37
#